data_AF-A0A2D9GCN4-F1
#
_entry.id   AF-A0A2D9GCN4-F1
#
_cell.length_a   1.000
_cell.length_b   1.000
_cell.length_c   1.000
_cell.angle_alpha   90.00
_cell.angle_beta   90.00
_cell.angle_gamma   90.00
#
_symmetry.space_group_name_H-M   'P 1'
#
loop_
_entity.id
_entity.type
_entity.pdbx_description
1 polymer ?
#
loop_
_entity_poly.entity_id
_entity_poly.type
_entity_poly.pdbx_seq_one_letter_code
_entity_poly.pdbx_strand_id
1 'polypeptide(L)' 'MRKLLSYITPKFISDSVQIYRDSGFKGLIKEKGWKFVFYFFMFYLIRDSIIYILIPYLIGKPIFNW' A
#
# COMPACT_ATOMS: atom_id res chain seq x y z
N MET A 1 -14.99 9.48 16.17
CA MET A 1 -14.14 8.83 15.12
C MET A 1 -14.80 8.69 13.74
N ARG A 2 -16.11 8.41 13.61
CA ARG A 2 -16.79 8.20 12.29
C ARG A 2 -16.69 9.39 11.31
N LYS A 3 -16.80 10.64 11.78
CA LYS A 3 -16.75 11.85 10.93
C LYS A 3 -15.37 12.20 10.38
N LEU A 4 -14.29 11.85 11.10
CA LEU A 4 -12.93 12.18 10.66
C LEU A 4 -12.53 11.31 9.47
N LEU A 5 -12.75 10.00 9.56
CA LEU A 5 -12.44 9.07 8.48
C LEU A 5 -13.19 9.39 7.18
N SER A 6 -14.43 9.87 7.23
CA SER A 6 -15.14 10.27 6.00
C SER A 6 -14.56 11.52 5.33
N TYR A 7 -13.81 12.35 6.06
CA TYR A 7 -13.20 13.57 5.52
C TYR A 7 -11.86 13.29 4.82
N ILE A 8 -11.14 12.26 5.27
CA ILE A 8 -9.81 11.86 4.75
C ILE A 8 -9.89 10.66 3.80
N THR A 9 -11.00 9.92 3.76
CA THR A 9 -11.14 8.77 2.87
C THR A 9 -11.73 9.22 1.53
N PRO A 10 -10.98 9.15 0.43
CA PRO A 10 -11.52 9.50 -0.88
C PRO A 10 -12.57 8.48 -1.33
N LYS A 11 -13.55 8.92 -2.14
CA LYS A 11 -14.74 8.14 -2.52
C LYS A 11 -14.40 6.74 -3.08
N PHE A 12 -13.31 6.61 -3.83
CA PHE A 12 -12.89 5.32 -4.42
C PHE A 12 -12.36 4.28 -3.42
N ILE A 13 -11.94 4.70 -2.22
CA ILE A 13 -11.47 3.79 -1.14
C ILE A 13 -12.58 3.54 -0.13
N SER A 14 -13.59 4.42 -0.07
CA SER A 14 -14.67 4.33 0.92
C SER A 14 -15.38 2.97 0.89
N ASP A 15 -15.68 2.43 -0.29
CA ASP A 15 -16.29 1.10 -0.45
C ASP A 15 -15.38 -0.01 0.09
N SER A 16 -14.08 0.09 -0.17
CA SER A 16 -13.10 -0.91 0.31
C SER A 16 -12.99 -0.86 1.84
N VAL A 17 -13.02 0.33 2.43
CA VAL A 17 -13.03 0.52 3.89
C VAL A 17 -14.32 0.01 4.51
N GLN A 18 -15.46 0.17 3.84
CA GLN A 18 -16.74 -0.36 4.29
C GLN A 18 -16.71 -1.90 4.30
N ILE A 19 -16.32 -2.53 3.18
CA ILE A 19 -16.19 -3.99 3.04
C ILE A 19 -15.23 -4.56 4.09
N TYR A 20 -14.09 -3.89 4.32
CA TYR A 20 -13.13 -4.29 5.34
C TYR A 20 -13.72 -4.25 6.74
N ARG A 21 -14.55 -3.25 7.06
CA ARG A 21 -15.19 -3.14 8.37
C ARG A 21 -16.26 -4.19 8.59
N ASP A 22 -17.03 -4.50 7.56
CA ASP A 22 -18.16 -5.42 7.66
C ASP A 22 -17.72 -6.89 7.61
N SER A 23 -16.71 -7.20 6.80
CA SER A 23 -16.32 -8.58 6.47
C SER A 23 -14.82 -8.89 6.70
N GLY A 24 -14.07 -7.92 7.22
CA GLY A 24 -12.64 -8.06 7.47
C GLY A 24 -11.80 -8.21 6.20
N PHE A 25 -10.57 -8.70 6.40
CA PHE A 25 -9.62 -8.92 5.30
C PHE A 25 -10.08 -10.00 4.31
N LYS A 26 -10.80 -11.03 4.79
CA LYS A 26 -11.42 -12.04 3.94
C LYS A 26 -12.48 -11.44 3.01
N GLY A 27 -13.29 -10.50 3.49
CA GLY A 27 -14.27 -9.79 2.67
C GLY A 27 -13.64 -8.98 1.55
N LEU A 28 -12.58 -8.23 1.86
CA LEU A 28 -11.82 -7.49 0.86
C LEU A 28 -11.27 -8.38 -0.25
N ILE A 29 -10.68 -9.52 0.09
CA ILE A 29 -10.14 -10.46 -0.90
C ILE A 29 -11.28 -11.09 -1.72
N LYS A 30 -12.44 -11.35 -1.12
CA LYS A 30 -13.59 -11.92 -1.83
C LYS A 30 -14.21 -10.94 -2.84
N GLU A 31 -14.34 -9.67 -2.46
CA GLU A 31 -14.90 -8.60 -3.30
C GLU A 31 -13.93 -8.10 -4.37
N LYS A 32 -12.69 -7.76 -3.98
CA LYS A 32 -11.67 -7.26 -4.93
C LYS A 32 -10.96 -8.37 -5.69
N GLY A 33 -11.06 -9.61 -5.20
CA GLY A 33 -10.48 -10.78 -5.84
C GLY A 33 -8.96 -10.72 -6.01
N TRP A 34 -8.50 -11.38 -7.08
CA TRP A 34 -7.08 -11.48 -7.44
C TRP A 34 -6.40 -10.12 -7.66
N LYS A 35 -7.15 -9.08 -8.02
CA LYS A 35 -6.60 -7.73 -8.22
C LYS A 35 -5.99 -7.18 -6.93
N PHE A 36 -6.63 -7.39 -5.77
CA PHE A 36 -6.09 -6.93 -4.49
C PHE A 36 -4.76 -7.61 -4.16
N VAL A 37 -4.68 -8.92 -4.40
CA VAL A 37 -3.45 -9.70 -4.22
C VAL A 37 -2.36 -9.20 -5.16
N PHE A 38 -2.69 -8.92 -6.42
CA PHE A 38 -1.75 -8.35 -7.39
C PHE A 38 -1.22 -6.98 -6.95
N TYR A 39 -2.08 -6.07 -6.49
CA TYR A 39 -1.65 -4.77 -5.98
C TYR A 39 -0.80 -4.90 -4.72
N PHE A 40 -1.15 -5.80 -3.80
CA PHE A 40 -0.37 -6.07 -2.60
C PHE A 40 1.02 -6.63 -2.95
N PHE A 41 1.07 -7.55 -3.90
CA PHE A 41 2.31 -8.13 -4.42
C PHE A 41 3.18 -7.09 -5.11
N MET A 42 2.61 -6.29 -6.03
CA MET A 42 3.31 -5.18 -6.69
C MET A 42 3.84 -4.15 -5.69
N PHE A 43 3.05 -3.79 -4.68
CA PHE A 43 3.49 -2.88 -3.62
C PHE A 43 4.73 -3.42 -2.89
N TYR A 44 4.72 -4.70 -2.53
CA TYR A 44 5.87 -5.33 -1.88
C TYR A 44 7.09 -5.39 -2.81
N LEU A 45 6.89 -5.70 -4.09
CA LEU A 45 7.95 -5.74 -5.10
C LEU A 45 8.63 -4.38 -5.29
N ILE A 46 7.82 -3.32 -5.41
CA ILE A 46 8.31 -1.95 -5.54
C ILE A 46 9.05 -1.54 -4.27
N ARG A 47 8.49 -1.81 -3.09
CA ARG A 47 9.11 -1.48 -1.81
C ARG A 47 10.46 -2.15 -1.64
N ASP A 48 10.52 -3.45 -1.93
CA ASP A 48 11.75 -4.24 -1.83
C ASP A 48 12.80 -3.69 -2.80
N SER A 49 12.42 -3.49 -4.07
CA SER A 49 13.30 -2.89 -5.09
C SER A 49 13.80 -1.49 -4.71
N ILE A 50 12.90 -0.62 -4.20
CA ILE A 50 13.26 0.72 -3.75
C ILE A 50 14.26 0.65 -2.61
N ILE A 51 14.06 -0.22 -1.61
CA ILE A 51 14.98 -0.33 -0.47
C ILE A 51 16.39 -0.73 -0.95
N TYR A 52 16.50 -1.68 -1.87
CA TYR A 52 17.78 -2.11 -2.41
C TYR A 52 18.45 -1.10 -3.35
N ILE A 53 17.70 -0.17 -3.93
CA ILE A 53 18.26 0.93 -4.73
C ILE A 53 18.61 2.10 -3.82
N LEU A 54 17.73 2.42 -2.86
CA LEU A 54 17.82 3.56 -1.98
C LEU A 54 18.94 3.39 -0.94
N ILE A 55 19.11 2.19 -0.36
CA ILE A 55 20.16 1.94 0.64
C ILE A 55 21.56 2.16 0.04
N PRO A 56 21.96 1.55 -1.09
CA PRO A 56 23.23 1.84 -1.74
C PRO A 56 23.36 3.28 -2.22
N TYR A 57 22.26 3.92 -2.65
CA TYR A 57 22.30 5.33 -3.02
C TYR A 57 22.60 6.23 -1.82
N LEU A 58 22.00 5.97 -0.66
CA LEU A 58 22.22 6.74 0.57
C LEU A 58 23.59 6.45 1.21
N ILE A 59 24.04 5.20 1.19
CA ILE A 59 25.33 4.77 1.78
C ILE A 59 26.50 5.04 0.83
N GLY A 60 26.30 4.91 -0.48
CA GLY A 60 27.32 5.12 -1.51
C GLY A 60 27.59 6.59 -1.81
N LYS A 61 26.65 7.50 -1.52
CA LYS A 61 26.84 8.95 -1.70
C LYS A 61 28.06 9.54 -0.97
N PRO A 62 28.36 9.17 0.29
CA PRO A 62 29.60 9.62 0.94
C PRO A 62 30.88 8.92 0.43
N ILE A 63 30.77 7.81 -0.32
CA ILE A 63 31.93 7.02 -0.78
C ILE A 63 32.33 7.40 -2.23
N PHE A 64 31.37 7.80 -3.07
CA PHE A 64 31.58 8.29 -4.44
C PHE A 64 31.33 9.81 -4.50
N ASN A 65 32.26 10.60 -3.98
CA ASN A 65 32.29 12.04 -4.19
C ASN A 65 33.13 12.33 -5.45
N TRP A 66 32.48 12.46 -6.61
CA TRP A 66 33.02 13.11 -7.82
C TRP A 66 32.39 14.49 -7.95
#